data_AF-A0A2N9LYF5-F1
#
_entry.id   AF-A0A2N9LYF5-F1
#
_cell.length_a   1.000
_cell.length_b   1.000
_cell.length_c   1.000
_cell.angle_alpha   90.00
_cell.angle_beta   90.00
_cell.angle_gamma   90.00
#
_symmetry.space_group_name_H-M   'P 1'
#
loop_
_entity.id
_entity.type
_entity.pdbx_description
1 polymer ?
#
loop_
_entity_poly.entity_id
_entity_poly.type
_entity_poly.pdbx_seq_one_letter_code
_entity_poly.pdbx_strand_id
1 'polypeptide(L)'
;MRYWAYFSAKMVVAGGALYGLLVLVSRNLPKEIKINEYDAFRNGWLRLGYNVVFMAWFLLAAGALYLIIRDQRYRCRVCLRRLRMPIETGSWGQMLQLGRPRTEYICPYGHGTLTAEELQISGLANPEWTPHSNDMWDELYAASEDPGDRT
;
A
#
# COMPACT_ATOMS: atom_id res chain seq x y z
N MET A 1 -11.89 13.09 7.55
CA MET A 1 -11.03 13.62 6.45
C MET A 1 -9.51 13.54 6.69
N ARG A 2 -9.02 13.30 7.93
CA ARG A 2 -7.57 13.31 8.25
C ARG A 2 -6.74 12.27 7.46
N TYR A 3 -7.34 11.11 7.16
CA TYR A 3 -6.72 10.04 6.39
C TYR A 3 -6.33 10.45 4.96
N TRP A 4 -7.26 11.04 4.21
CA TRP A 4 -7.02 11.49 2.84
C TRP A 4 -6.03 12.66 2.78
N ALA A 5 -6.03 13.54 3.78
CA ALA A 5 -5.05 14.63 3.88
C ALA A 5 -3.62 14.11 4.13
N TYR A 6 -3.46 13.08 4.96
CA TYR A 6 -2.16 12.46 5.17
C TYR A 6 -1.67 11.69 3.93
N PHE A 7 -2.59 11.08 3.19
CA PHE A 7 -2.30 10.47 1.90
C PHE A 7 -1.80 11.49 0.87
N SER A 8 -2.53 12.60 0.68
CA SER A 8 -2.16 13.65 -0.27
C SER A 8 -0.82 14.29 0.08
N ALA A 9 -0.56 14.54 1.37
CA ALA A 9 0.72 15.06 1.83
C ALA A 9 1.90 14.15 1.44
N LYS A 10 1.78 12.83 1.64
CA LYS A 10 2.81 11.87 1.20
C LYS A 10 3.02 11.87 -0.31
N MET A 11 1.93 11.93 -1.07
CA MET A 11 1.98 11.98 -2.53
C MET A 11 2.71 13.23 -3.03
N VAL A 12 2.46 14.39 -2.42
CA VAL A 12 3.14 15.64 -2.76
C VAL A 12 4.63 15.57 -2.41
N VAL A 13 4.99 15.07 -1.22
CA VAL A 13 6.40 14.95 -0.82
C VAL A 13 7.15 13.98 -1.72
N ALA A 14 6.59 12.80 -1.98
CA ALA A 14 7.21 11.81 -2.85
C ALA A 14 7.28 12.29 -4.30
N GLY A 15 6.21 12.89 -4.82
CA GLY A 15 6.17 13.47 -6.15
C GLY A 15 7.18 14.60 -6.33
N GLY A 16 7.32 15.48 -5.34
CA GLY A 16 8.30 16.58 -5.35
C GLY A 16 9.74 16.07 -5.28
N ALA A 17 10.03 15.14 -4.37
CA ALA A 17 11.34 14.48 -4.31
C ALA A 17 11.67 13.79 -5.62
N LEU A 18 10.66 13.13 -6.21
CA LEU A 18 10.87 12.42 -7.45
C LEU A 18 11.14 13.42 -8.59
N TYR A 19 10.27 14.41 -8.77
CA TYR A 19 10.44 15.45 -9.77
C TYR A 19 11.79 16.16 -9.67
N GLY A 20 12.27 16.45 -8.44
CA GLY A 20 13.59 17.01 -8.22
C GLY A 20 14.72 16.13 -8.75
N LEU A 21 14.65 14.81 -8.55
CA LEU A 21 15.63 13.87 -9.10
C LEU A 21 15.56 13.81 -10.63
N LEU A 22 14.36 13.86 -11.23
CA LEU A 22 14.19 13.94 -12.68
C LEU A 22 14.81 15.22 -13.27
N VAL A 23 14.63 16.36 -12.60
CA VAL A 23 15.26 17.63 -12.99
C VAL A 23 16.78 17.54 -12.88
N LEU A 24 17.29 16.91 -11.83
CA LEU A 24 18.73 16.72 -11.65
C LEU A 24 19.32 15.79 -12.72
N VAL A 25 18.64 14.70 -13.06
CA VAL A 25 19.01 13.80 -14.15
C VAL A 25 19.01 14.57 -15.47
N SER A 26 17.92 15.26 -15.81
CA SER A 26 17.82 16.01 -17.07
C SER A 26 18.80 17.18 -17.19
N ARG A 27 19.28 17.75 -16.07
CA ARG A 27 20.30 18.79 -16.06
C ARG A 27 21.72 18.24 -16.26
N ASN A 28 22.03 17.07 -15.73
CA ASN A 28 23.36 16.46 -15.83
C ASN A 28 23.55 15.67 -17.13
N LEU A 29 22.47 15.22 -17.76
CA LEU A 29 22.55 14.54 -19.05
C LEU A 29 22.62 15.56 -20.20
N PRO A 30 23.45 15.31 -21.23
CA PRO A 30 23.55 16.21 -22.37
C PRO A 30 22.21 16.35 -23.08
N LYS A 31 21.75 17.60 -23.21
CA LYS A 31 20.47 17.98 -23.81
C LYS A 31 20.55 17.75 -25.32
N GLU A 32 19.96 16.66 -25.78
CA GLU A 32 19.76 16.28 -27.18
C GLU A 32 21.00 16.42 -28.08
N ILE A 33 21.74 15.32 -28.23
CA ILE A 33 22.57 15.15 -29.43
C ILE A 33 21.56 15.05 -30.59
N LYS A 34 21.52 16.04 -31.49
CA LYS A 34 20.77 15.92 -32.76
C LYS A 34 21.47 14.86 -33.58
N ILE A 35 21.00 13.61 -33.49
CA ILE A 35 21.66 12.47 -34.12
C ILE A 35 21.15 12.36 -35.55
N ASN A 36 22.01 12.67 -36.53
CA ASN A 36 21.77 12.26 -37.92
C ASN A 36 21.64 10.73 -37.97
N GLU A 37 20.87 10.18 -38.90
CA GLU A 37 20.56 8.74 -39.01
C GLU A 37 21.83 7.84 -39.02
N TYR A 38 22.96 8.38 -39.50
CA TYR A 38 24.28 7.74 -39.49
C TYR A 38 24.98 7.71 -38.12
N ASP A 39 24.74 8.68 -37.23
CA ASP A 39 25.35 8.73 -35.89
C ASP A 39 24.62 7.85 -34.88
N ALA A 40 23.43 7.33 -35.24
CA ALA A 40 22.63 6.45 -34.38
C ALA A 40 23.35 5.13 -34.07
N PHE A 41 24.13 4.60 -35.01
CA PHE A 41 24.92 3.39 -34.81
C PHE A 41 26.16 3.62 -33.94
N ARG A 42 26.85 4.77 -34.11
CA ARG A 42 28.07 5.10 -33.35
C ARG A 42 27.78 5.50 -31.90
N ASN A 43 26.69 6.24 -31.68
CA ASN A 43 26.29 6.76 -30.37
C ASN A 43 25.12 5.98 -29.75
N GLY A 44 24.77 4.82 -30.31
CA GLY A 44 23.65 4.00 -29.85
C GLY A 44 23.74 3.64 -28.36
N TRP A 45 24.96 3.42 -27.85
CA TRP A 45 25.20 3.12 -26.43
C TRP A 45 24.82 4.29 -25.49
N LEU A 46 25.04 5.55 -25.90
CA LEU A 46 24.62 6.73 -25.14
C LEU A 46 23.09 6.83 -25.08
N ARG A 47 22.41 6.56 -26.20
CA ARG A 47 20.95 6.54 -26.29
C ARG A 47 20.35 5.42 -25.44
N LEU A 48 20.99 4.25 -25.43
CA LEU A 48 20.60 3.11 -24.61
C LEU A 48 20.79 3.43 -23.12
N GLY A 49 21.93 4.03 -22.75
CA GLY A 49 22.19 4.53 -21.39
C GLY A 49 21.14 5.53 -20.92
N TYR A 50 20.75 6.48 -21.76
CA TYR A 50 19.67 7.43 -21.48
C TYR A 50 18.35 6.69 -21.19
N ASN A 51 17.93 5.78 -22.07
CA ASN A 51 16.70 5.01 -21.87
C ASN A 51 16.74 4.15 -20.60
N VAL A 52 17.89 3.56 -20.26
CA VAL A 52 18.06 2.77 -19.03
C VAL A 52 17.92 3.65 -17.79
N VAL A 53 18.50 4.86 -17.80
CA VAL A 53 18.35 5.82 -16.69
C VAL A 53 16.88 6.24 -16.51
N PHE A 54 16.17 6.54 -17.60
CA PHE A 54 14.75 6.88 -17.54
C PHE A 54 13.86 5.70 -17.13
N MET A 55 14.22 4.48 -17.55
CA MET A 55 13.54 3.27 -17.11
C MET A 55 13.74 3.02 -15.62
N ALA A 56 14.98 3.13 -15.13
CA ALA A 56 15.29 3.00 -13.71
C ALA A 56 14.54 4.06 -12.88
N TRP A 57 14.50 5.30 -13.38
CA TRP A 57 13.72 6.38 -12.81
C TRP A 57 12.23 6.04 -12.69
N PHE A 58 11.64 5.56 -13.78
CA PHE A 58 10.23 5.16 -13.81
C PHE A 58 9.94 4.03 -12.81
N LEU A 59 10.82 3.03 -12.72
CA LEU A 59 10.67 1.92 -11.77
C LEU A 59 10.75 2.41 -10.32
N LEU A 60 11.65 3.35 -10.02
CA LEU A 60 11.72 3.99 -8.69
C LEU A 60 10.42 4.73 -8.36
N ALA A 61 9.88 5.49 -9.32
CA ALA A 61 8.62 6.21 -9.13
C ALA A 61 7.44 5.24 -8.91
N ALA A 62 7.32 4.20 -9.73
CA ALA A 62 6.30 3.17 -9.59
C ALA A 62 6.41 2.42 -8.26
N GLY A 63 7.63 2.05 -7.86
CA GLY A 63 7.92 1.41 -6.57
C GLY A 63 7.55 2.30 -5.38
N ALA A 64 7.90 3.59 -5.43
CA ALA A 64 7.54 4.55 -4.39
C ALA A 64 6.01 4.69 -4.26
N LEU A 65 5.29 4.82 -5.37
CA LEU A 65 3.83 4.87 -5.39
C LEU A 65 3.22 3.59 -4.79
N TYR A 66 3.73 2.43 -5.19
CA TYR A 66 3.29 1.15 -4.65
C TYR A 66 3.49 1.09 -3.13
N LEU A 67 4.66 1.50 -2.62
CA LEU A 67 4.94 1.53 -1.18
C LEU A 67 4.05 2.52 -0.43
N ILE A 68 3.74 3.69 -0.99
CA ILE A 68 2.81 4.67 -0.39
C ILE A 68 1.41 4.09 -0.29
N ILE A 69 0.91 3.47 -1.37
CA ILE A 69 -0.41 2.83 -1.39
C ILE A 69 -0.44 1.67 -0.38
N ARG A 70 0.61 0.85 -0.34
CA ARG A 70 0.73 -0.26 0.62
C ARG A 70 0.75 0.24 2.05
N ASP A 71 1.56 1.25 2.39
CA ASP A 71 1.62 1.82 3.75
C ASP A 71 0.28 2.44 4.18
N GLN A 72 -0.51 2.94 3.24
CA GLN A 72 -1.82 3.54 3.53
C GLN A 72 -2.90 2.47 3.73
N ARG A 73 -2.87 1.39 2.95
CA ARG A 73 -3.74 0.22 3.14
C ARG A 73 -3.62 -0.39 4.54
N TYR A 74 -2.41 -0.48 5.07
CA TYR A 74 -2.16 -1.07 6.41
C TYR A 74 -2.20 -0.04 7.56
N ARG A 75 -2.85 1.12 7.38
CA ARG A 75 -3.06 2.10 8.44
C ARG A 75 -4.53 2.20 8.82
N CYS A 76 -4.75 2.40 10.11
CA CYS A 76 -6.08 2.73 10.63
C CYS A 76 -6.56 4.06 10.02
N ARG A 77 -7.79 4.08 9.51
CA ARG A 77 -8.42 5.26 8.89
C ARG A 77 -8.74 6.38 9.89
N VAL A 78 -8.77 6.07 11.19
CA VAL A 78 -9.05 7.02 12.28
C VAL A 78 -7.74 7.50 12.93
N CYS A 79 -6.95 6.58 13.49
CA CYS A 79 -5.72 6.88 14.23
C CYS A 79 -4.47 7.13 13.36
N LEU A 80 -4.49 6.77 12.08
CA LEU A 80 -3.32 6.82 11.17
C LEU A 80 -2.12 5.97 11.60
N ARG A 81 -2.26 5.13 12.64
CA ARG A 81 -1.24 4.16 13.05
C ARG A 81 -1.30 2.90 12.19
N ARG A 82 -0.14 2.26 12.03
CA ARG A 82 -0.05 0.95 11.36
C ARG A 82 -0.85 -0.08 12.16
N LEU A 83 -1.64 -0.86 11.45
CA LEU A 83 -2.34 -2.02 12.00
C LEU A 83 -1.29 -3.07 12.39
N ARG A 84 -1.56 -3.81 13.46
CA ARG A 84 -0.65 -4.80 14.04
C ARG A 84 -1.44 -6.06 14.37
N MET A 85 -0.72 -7.13 14.73
CA MET A 85 -1.28 -8.46 15.04
C MET A 85 -2.00 -9.09 13.84
N PRO A 86 -1.26 -9.74 12.93
CA PRO A 86 -1.89 -10.59 11.93
C PRO A 86 -2.48 -11.81 12.65
N ILE A 87 -3.80 -11.91 12.65
CA ILE A 87 -4.52 -13.07 13.17
C ILE A 87 -4.99 -13.84 11.94
N GLU A 88 -4.48 -15.06 11.79
CA GLU A 88 -4.96 -15.96 10.74
C GLU A 88 -6.29 -16.56 11.19
N THR A 89 -7.34 -16.31 10.43
CA THR A 89 -8.68 -16.86 10.63
C THR A 89 -9.00 -17.84 9.51
N GLY A 90 -9.58 -18.99 9.87
CA GLY A 90 -9.89 -20.08 8.94
C GLY A 90 -8.87 -21.23 8.99
N SER A 91 -9.13 -22.30 8.24
CA SER A 91 -8.24 -23.46 8.16
C SER A 91 -8.06 -23.91 6.72
N TRP A 92 -6.80 -24.21 6.34
CA TRP A 92 -6.47 -24.73 5.02
C TRP A 92 -7.16 -26.08 4.74
N GLY A 93 -7.27 -26.93 5.77
CA GLY A 93 -7.88 -28.26 5.65
C GLY A 93 -9.40 -28.26 5.52
N GLN A 94 -10.08 -27.18 5.95
CA GLN A 94 -11.55 -27.05 5.86
C GLN A 94 -11.96 -25.84 5.03
N MET A 95 -11.17 -25.48 4.02
CA MET A 95 -11.39 -24.30 3.18
C MET A 95 -12.78 -24.25 2.51
N LEU A 96 -13.37 -25.42 2.27
CA LEU A 96 -14.73 -25.58 1.70
C LEU A 96 -15.85 -25.49 2.75
N GLN A 97 -15.56 -25.71 4.04
CA GLN A 97 -16.56 -25.74 5.12
C GLN A 97 -16.53 -24.48 5.99
N LEU A 98 -15.34 -24.01 6.37
CA LEU A 98 -15.13 -22.87 7.29
C LEU A 98 -14.76 -21.57 6.55
N GLY A 99 -14.76 -21.61 5.21
CA GLY A 99 -14.35 -20.49 4.38
C GLY A 99 -12.84 -20.41 4.17
N ARG A 100 -12.43 -19.45 3.33
CA ARG A 100 -11.03 -19.25 2.94
C ARG A 100 -10.21 -18.72 4.12
N PRO A 101 -8.91 -19.06 4.22
CA PRO A 101 -8.04 -18.46 5.20
C PRO A 101 -7.86 -16.96 4.91
N ARG A 102 -8.01 -16.15 5.95
CA ARG A 102 -7.90 -14.69 5.92
C ARG A 102 -6.97 -14.26 7.04
N THR A 103 -6.22 -13.19 6.80
CA THR A 103 -5.42 -12.52 7.81
C THR A 103 -6.14 -11.24 8.24
N GLU A 104 -6.45 -11.14 9.53
CA GLU A 104 -7.06 -9.97 10.13
C GLU A 104 -6.00 -9.11 10.81
N TYR A 105 -5.98 -7.82 10.50
CA TYR A 105 -5.11 -6.84 11.13
C TYR A 105 -5.94 -5.93 12.01
N ILE A 106 -5.54 -5.79 13.28
CA ILE A 106 -6.31 -5.03 14.28
C ILE A 106 -5.64 -3.67 14.56
N CYS A 107 -6.45 -2.63 14.75
CA CYS A 107 -5.96 -1.39 15.30
C CYS A 107 -5.67 -1.57 16.81
N PRO A 108 -4.47 -1.22 17.32
CA PRO A 108 -4.16 -1.38 18.76
C PRO A 108 -5.02 -0.50 19.69
N TYR A 109 -5.83 0.40 19.14
CA TYR A 109 -6.76 1.27 19.86
C TYR A 109 -8.22 0.93 19.57
N GLY A 110 -8.53 -0.26 19.04
CA GLY A 110 -9.93 -0.70 18.88
C GLY A 110 -10.75 -0.03 17.76
N HIS A 111 -10.25 0.98 17.04
CA HIS A 111 -11.01 1.71 16.01
C HIS A 111 -11.51 0.89 14.80
N GLY A 112 -11.05 -0.36 14.64
CA GLY A 112 -11.48 -1.21 13.53
C GLY A 112 -10.45 -2.25 13.13
N THR A 113 -10.90 -3.16 12.27
CA THR A 113 -10.13 -4.29 11.77
C THR A 113 -10.06 -4.28 10.24
N LEU A 114 -8.95 -4.80 9.69
CA LEU A 114 -8.73 -4.94 8.26
C LEU A 114 -8.58 -6.43 7.93
N THR A 115 -9.54 -6.97 7.20
CA THR A 115 -9.53 -8.35 6.71
C THR A 115 -8.84 -8.38 5.34
N ALA A 116 -7.74 -9.12 5.25
CA ALA A 116 -7.03 -9.38 4.00
C ALA A 116 -7.05 -10.87 3.70
N GLU A 117 -7.43 -11.28 2.49
CA GLU A 117 -7.36 -12.71 2.12
C GLU A 117 -5.90 -13.13 1.95
N GLU A 118 -5.53 -14.28 2.55
CA GLU A 118 -4.17 -14.81 2.48
C GLU A 118 -3.82 -15.28 1.06
N LEU A 119 -4.79 -15.90 0.37
CA LEU A 119 -4.60 -16.42 -0.98
C LEU A 119 -5.77 -16.08 -1.91
N GLN A 120 -5.46 -15.33 -2.97
CA GLN A 120 -6.41 -14.87 -3.98
C GLN A 120 -6.58 -15.94 -5.06
N ILE A 121 -7.45 -16.94 -4.82
CA ILE A 121 -7.70 -18.04 -5.79
C ILE A 121 -8.64 -17.60 -6.92
N SER A 122 -9.55 -16.65 -6.66
CA SER A 122 -10.53 -16.18 -7.66
C SER A 122 -10.89 -14.72 -7.44
N GLY A 123 -10.70 -13.88 -8.46
CA GLY A 123 -11.02 -12.46 -8.42
C GLY A 123 -10.04 -11.63 -7.58
N LEU A 124 -10.09 -10.31 -7.77
CA LEU A 124 -9.31 -9.35 -6.98
C LEU A 124 -10.10 -9.01 -5.72
N ALA A 125 -10.01 -9.82 -4.68
CA ALA A 125 -10.65 -9.53 -3.40
C ALA A 125 -9.86 -8.40 -2.71
N ASN A 126 -10.44 -7.21 -2.68
CA ASN A 126 -9.83 -6.05 -2.04
C ASN A 126 -9.95 -6.21 -0.52
N PRO A 127 -8.89 -5.95 0.27
CA PRO A 127 -9.00 -5.96 1.73
C PRO A 127 -10.14 -5.07 2.22
N GLU A 128 -10.98 -5.64 3.07
CA GLU A 128 -12.17 -4.99 3.61
C GLU A 128 -11.84 -4.36 4.96
N TRP A 129 -12.37 -3.16 5.20
CA TRP A 129 -12.18 -2.44 6.46
C TRP A 129 -13.51 -2.35 7.17
N THR A 130 -13.55 -2.91 8.37
CA THR A 130 -14.71 -2.91 9.25
C THR A 130 -14.47 -1.92 10.41
N PRO A 131 -15.12 -0.74 10.37
CA PRO A 131 -15.01 0.21 11.47
C PRO A 131 -15.71 -0.36 12.70
N HIS A 132 -15.07 -0.26 13.86
CA HIS A 132 -15.70 -0.55 15.14
C HIS A 132 -16.07 0.77 15.83
N SER A 133 -17.03 0.73 16.75
CA SER A 133 -17.26 1.85 17.67
C SER A 133 -15.97 2.12 18.46
N ASN A 134 -15.81 3.34 19.00
CA ASN A 134 -14.51 3.87 19.45
C ASN A 134 -13.74 3.00 20.47
N ASP A 135 -14.38 1.97 21.04
CA ASP A 135 -13.73 0.86 21.70
C ASP A 135 -14.39 -0.46 21.32
N MET A 136 -13.70 -1.32 20.57
CA MET A 136 -14.07 -2.74 20.41
C MET A 136 -14.24 -3.44 21.78
N TRP A 137 -13.62 -2.88 22.83
CA TRP A 137 -13.79 -3.34 24.20
C TRP A 137 -15.19 -3.05 24.75
N ASP A 138 -15.85 -1.96 24.36
CA ASP A 138 -17.21 -1.66 24.80
C ASP A 138 -18.20 -2.74 24.34
N GLU A 139 -17.99 -3.28 23.14
CA GLU A 139 -18.77 -4.39 22.59
C GLU A 139 -18.55 -5.69 23.38
N LEU A 140 -17.31 -5.93 23.84
CA LEU A 140 -17.00 -7.08 24.70
C LEU A 140 -17.57 -6.91 26.11
N TYR A 141 -17.52 -5.70 26.68
CA TYR A 141 -18.13 -5.41 27.99
C TYR A 141 -19.65 -5.57 27.91
N ALA A 142 -20.30 -5.02 26.89
CA ALA A 142 -21.73 -5.19 26.66
C ALA A 142 -22.12 -6.67 26.48
N ALA A 143 -21.31 -7.46 25.76
CA ALA A 143 -21.53 -8.89 25.62
C ALA A 143 -21.33 -9.65 26.94
N SER A 144 -20.41 -9.21 27.80
CA SER A 144 -20.19 -9.80 29.13
C SER A 144 -21.30 -9.46 30.13
N GLU A 145 -22.03 -8.37 29.90
CA GLU A 145 -23.18 -7.94 30.72
C GLU A 145 -24.52 -8.58 30.28
N ASP A 146 -24.54 -9.34 29.19
CA ASP A 146 -25.74 -10.05 28.74
C ASP A 146 -26.11 -11.14 29.78
N PRO A 147 -27.33 -11.15 30.35
CA PRO A 147 -27.65 -11.83 31.60
C PRO A 147 -27.97 -13.32 31.41
N GLY A 148 -27.08 -14.05 30.73
CA GLY A 148 -27.11 -15.51 30.67
C GLY A 148 -26.51 -16.20 31.91
N ASP A 149 -25.77 -15.46 32.74
CA ASP A 149 -25.10 -15.96 33.95
C ASP A 149 -25.95 -15.77 35.23
N ARG A 150 -27.26 -15.96 35.11
CA ARG A 150 -28.21 -15.99 36.23
C ARG A 150 -29.25 -17.12 36.09
N THR A 151 -28.79 -18.35 35.90
CA THR A 151 -29.57 -19.57 36.26
C THR A 151 -28.64 -20.73 36.52
#